data_AF-A0A968RIS4-F1
#
_entry.id   AF-A0A968RIS4-F1
#
_cell.length_a   1.000
_cell.length_b   1.000
_cell.length_c   1.000
_cell.angle_alpha   90.00
_cell.angle_beta   90.00
_cell.angle_gamma   90.00
#
_symmetry.space_group_name_H-M   'P 1'
#
loop_
_entity.id
_entity.type
_entity.pdbx_description
1 polymer ?
#
loop_
_entity_poly.entity_id
_entity_poly.type
_entity_poly.pdbx_seq_one_letter_code
_entity_poly.pdbx_strand_id
1 'polypeptide(L)'
;MNLRNNDNSLAIIDLVADYEMKAQDGVAVFFEEAAFLSLTDYYEQERMPERALEVVIQALDCHPFLSIFSCAKPCCLFATIRKQEH
;
A
#
# COMPACT_ATOMS: atom_id res chain seq x y z
N MET A 1 4.61 -18.36 -24.24
CA MET A 1 3.68 -17.27 -23.85
C MET A 1 3.18 -17.56 -22.45
N ASN A 2 3.68 -16.82 -21.45
CA ASN A 2 3.31 -17.00 -20.03
C ASN A 2 2.06 -16.17 -19.72
N LEU A 3 0.88 -16.76 -19.88
CA LEU A 3 -0.42 -16.12 -19.64
C LEU A 3 -0.72 -15.88 -18.15
N ARG A 4 0.09 -16.39 -17.23
CA ARG A 4 -0.17 -16.34 -15.79
C ARG A 4 0.30 -15.05 -15.11
N ASN A 5 1.21 -14.30 -15.75
CA ASN A 5 1.72 -13.05 -15.18
C ASN A 5 0.79 -11.85 -15.47
N ASN A 6 0.06 -11.87 -16.59
CA ASN A 6 -0.84 -10.77 -16.94
C ASN A 6 -2.09 -10.71 -16.06
N ASP A 7 -2.62 -11.86 -15.65
CA ASP A 7 -3.84 -11.92 -14.84
C ASP A 7 -3.63 -11.28 -13.45
N ASN A 8 -2.49 -11.59 -12.83
CA ASN A 8 -2.10 -11.01 -11.55
C ASN A 8 -1.74 -9.51 -11.67
N SER A 9 -1.11 -9.11 -12.78
CA SER A 9 -0.80 -7.71 -13.07
C SER A 9 -2.07 -6.88 -13.32
N LEU A 10 -3.09 -7.43 -13.98
CA LEU A 10 -4.36 -6.74 -14.18
C LEU A 10 -5.12 -6.60 -12.86
N ALA A 11 -5.15 -7.66 -12.04
CA ALA A 11 -5.80 -7.64 -10.73
C ALA A 11 -5.21 -6.58 -9.78
N ILE A 12 -3.87 -6.41 -9.76
CA ILE A 12 -3.25 -5.36 -8.95
C ILE A 12 -3.53 -3.95 -9.51
N ILE A 13 -3.57 -3.79 -10.83
CA ILE A 13 -3.89 -2.51 -11.47
C ILE A 13 -5.34 -2.08 -11.13
N ASP A 14 -6.30 -2.99 -11.23
CA ASP A 14 -7.69 -2.72 -10.84
C ASP A 14 -7.79 -2.36 -9.35
N LEU A 15 -7.06 -3.06 -8.49
CA LEU A 15 -7.03 -2.78 -7.05
C LEU A 15 -6.43 -1.40 -6.74
N VAL A 16 -5.34 -1.03 -7.42
CA VAL A 16 -4.72 0.30 -7.30
C VAL A 16 -5.67 1.38 -7.76
N ALA A 17 -6.35 1.20 -8.90
CA ALA A 17 -7.31 2.17 -9.41
C ALA A 17 -8.50 2.36 -8.45
N ASP A 18 -9.05 1.27 -7.90
CA ASP A 18 -10.13 1.33 -6.91
C ASP A 18 -9.67 2.01 -5.61
N TYR A 19 -8.45 1.72 -5.15
CA TYR A 19 -7.84 2.38 -3.99
C TYR A 19 -7.67 3.89 -4.22
N GLU A 20 -7.06 4.29 -5.34
CA GLU A 20 -6.82 5.71 -5.63
C GLU A 20 -8.12 6.50 -5.76
N MET A 21 -9.14 5.92 -6.42
CA MET A 21 -10.45 6.55 -6.56
C MET A 21 -11.10 6.78 -5.19
N LYS A 22 -11.04 5.80 -4.29
CA LYS A 22 -11.64 5.89 -2.94
C LYS A 22 -10.83 6.77 -2.00
N ALA A 23 -9.50 6.73 -2.10
CA ALA A 23 -8.61 7.60 -1.34
C ALA A 23 -8.82 9.08 -1.70
N GLN A 24 -9.09 9.39 -2.97
CA GLN A 24 -9.36 10.74 -3.44
C GLN A 24 -10.69 11.31 -2.91
N ASP A 25 -11.67 10.45 -2.64
CA ASP A 25 -12.97 10.85 -2.06
C ASP A 25 -12.91 11.09 -0.54
N GLY A 26 -11.76 10.79 0.10
CA GLY A 26 -11.58 10.91 1.55
C GLY A 26 -12.39 9.89 2.35
N VAL A 27 -12.99 8.91 1.68
CA VAL A 27 -13.76 7.84 2.32
C VAL A 27 -12.77 6.83 2.90
N ALA A 28 -12.92 6.51 4.18
CA ALA A 28 -12.14 5.45 4.83
C ALA A 28 -12.31 4.14 4.04
N VAL A 29 -11.22 3.67 3.44
CA VAL A 29 -11.30 2.55 2.52
C VAL A 29 -11.15 1.25 3.29
N PHE A 30 -12.26 0.54 3.51
CA PHE A 30 -12.23 -0.76 4.16
C PHE A 30 -11.85 -1.85 3.14
N PHE A 31 -10.55 -2.03 2.94
CA PHE A 31 -10.01 -3.21 2.26
C PHE A 31 -9.63 -4.31 3.27
N GLU A 32 -9.53 -5.54 2.76
CA GLU A 32 -8.97 -6.67 3.51
C GLU A 32 -7.45 -6.50 3.67
N GLU A 33 -6.86 -7.10 4.72
CA GLU A 33 -5.42 -7.08 4.98
C GLU A 33 -4.59 -7.44 3.73
N ALA A 34 -5.00 -8.50 3.02
CA ALA A 34 -4.30 -8.99 1.83
C ALA A 34 -4.25 -7.92 0.72
N ALA A 35 -5.32 -7.15 0.55
CA ALA A 35 -5.38 -6.08 -0.44
C ALA A 35 -4.44 -4.92 -0.07
N PHE A 36 -4.40 -4.53 1.20
CA PHE A 36 -3.45 -3.52 1.67
C PHE A 36 -1.99 -3.97 1.53
N LEU A 37 -1.69 -5.24 1.78
CA LEU A 37 -0.36 -5.81 1.56
C LEU A 37 0.01 -5.80 0.08
N SER A 38 -0.89 -6.21 -0.81
CA SER A 38 -0.67 -6.17 -2.25
C SER A 38 -0.44 -4.74 -2.77
N LEU A 39 -1.20 -3.77 -2.28
CA LEU A 39 -1.00 -2.35 -2.60
C LEU A 39 0.35 -1.83 -2.10
N THR A 40 0.73 -2.19 -0.88
CA THR A 40 2.02 -1.78 -0.29
C THR A 40 3.18 -2.35 -1.11
N ASP A 41 3.16 -3.65 -1.41
CA ASP A 41 4.17 -4.33 -2.22
C ASP A 41 4.26 -3.72 -3.63
N TYR A 42 3.12 -3.41 -4.26
CA TYR A 42 3.08 -2.73 -5.55
C TYR A 42 3.81 -1.37 -5.51
N TYR A 43 3.45 -0.50 -4.56
CA TYR A 43 4.09 0.81 -4.45
C TYR A 43 5.57 0.74 -4.05
N GLU A 44 5.98 -0.28 -3.28
CA GLU A 44 7.39 -0.54 -2.99
C GLU A 44 8.16 -0.97 -4.25
N GLN A 45 7.58 -1.87 -5.07
CA GLN A 45 8.16 -2.28 -6.36
C GLN A 45 8.26 -1.12 -7.36
N GLU A 46 7.25 -0.24 -7.38
CA GLU A 46 7.23 1.00 -8.19
C GLU A 46 8.16 2.10 -7.64
N ARG A 47 8.85 1.84 -6.52
CA ARG A 47 9.73 2.80 -5.82
C ARG A 47 9.02 4.08 -5.40
N MET A 48 7.75 3.98 -5.03
CA MET A 48 6.93 5.06 -4.48
C MET A 48 6.71 4.87 -2.97
N PRO A 49 7.75 5.06 -2.13
CA PRO A 49 7.67 4.78 -0.69
C PRO A 49 6.67 5.67 0.04
N GLU A 50 6.40 6.87 -0.47
CA GLU A 50 5.42 7.80 0.08
C GLU A 50 4.00 7.23 -0.03
N ARG A 51 3.65 6.68 -1.21
CA ARG A 51 2.36 6.03 -1.44
C ARG A 51 2.21 4.74 -0.63
N ALA A 52 3.26 3.93 -0.58
CA ALA A 52 3.28 2.73 0.27
C ALA A 52 3.01 3.09 1.74
N LEU A 53 3.59 4.19 2.23
CA LEU A 53 3.34 4.67 3.58
C LEU A 53 1.89 5.13 3.80
N GLU A 54 1.29 5.84 2.83
CA GLU A 54 -0.13 6.24 2.91
C GLU A 54 -1.06 5.01 3.03
N VAL A 55 -0.82 3.98 2.20
CA VAL A 55 -1.57 2.71 2.24
C VAL A 55 -1.44 2.05 3.61
N VAL A 56 -0.23 1.96 4.16
CA VAL A 56 0.03 1.39 5.50
C VAL A 56 -0.67 2.21 6.60
N ILE A 57 -0.70 3.54 6.48
CA ILE A 57 -1.40 4.41 7.43
C ILE A 57 -2.90 4.13 7.40
N GLN A 58 -3.52 4.04 6.22
CA GLN A 58 -4.94 3.70 6.09
C GLN A 58 -5.26 2.29 6.56
N ALA A 59 -4.40 1.32 6.24
CA ALA A 59 -4.55 -0.07 6.70
C ALA A 59 -4.60 -0.14 8.23
N LEU A 60 -3.79 0.68 8.92
CA LEU A 60 -3.80 0.77 10.38
C LEU A 60 -4.99 1.50 10.97
N ASP A 61 -5.57 2.45 10.22
CA ASP A 61 -6.79 3.13 10.64
C ASP A 61 -7.97 2.17 10.58
N CYS A 62 -8.02 1.33 9.54
CA CYS A 62 -9.05 0.30 9.36
C CYS A 62 -8.83 -0.93 10.27
N HIS A 63 -7.57 -1.31 10.50
CA HIS A 63 -7.18 -2.52 11.24
C HIS A 63 -6.11 -2.21 12.31
N PRO A 64 -6.46 -1.44 13.36
CA PRO A 64 -5.50 -0.96 14.35
C PRO A 64 -4.82 -2.07 15.18
N PHE A 65 -5.35 -3.29 15.15
CA PHE A 65 -4.84 -4.45 15.90
C PHE A 65 -3.94 -5.37 15.09
N LEU A 66 -3.72 -5.11 13.79
CA LEU A 66 -2.85 -5.96 12.98
C LEU A 66 -1.37 -5.66 13.25
N SER A 67 -0.71 -6.61 13.91
CA SER A 67 0.67 -6.52 14.38
C SER A 67 1.72 -6.34 13.27
N ILE A 68 1.37 -6.64 12.02
CA ILE A 68 2.26 -6.49 10.85
C ILE A 68 2.43 -5.00 10.51
N PHE A 69 1.35 -4.23 10.56
CA PHE A 69 1.40 -2.81 10.20
C PHE A 69 1.89 -1.92 11.34
N SER A 70 1.71 -2.32 12.62
CA SER A 70 2.19 -1.54 13.77
C SER A 70 3.72 -1.42 13.79
N CYS A 71 4.43 -2.39 13.21
CA CYS A 71 5.88 -2.34 13.03
C CYS A 71 6.32 -1.60 11.76
N ALA A 72 5.47 -1.55 10.74
CA ALA A 72 5.77 -0.90 9.45
C ALA A 72 5.84 0.63 9.55
N LYS A 73 4.96 1.27 10.35
CA LYS A 73 4.96 2.74 10.54
C LYS A 73 6.35 3.32 10.92
N PRO A 74 7.00 2.87 12.01
CA PRO A 74 8.30 3.41 12.38
C PRO A 74 9.42 3.04 11.39
N CYS A 75 9.39 1.85 10.79
CA CYS A 75 10.40 1.42 9.81
C CYS A 75 10.31 2.20 8.49
N CYS A 76 9.12 2.39 7.95
CA CYS A 76 8.90 3.17 6.73
C CYS A 76 9.15 4.67 6.98
N LEU A 77 8.72 5.22 8.12
CA LEU A 77 9.02 6.61 8.48
C LEU A 77 10.53 6.85 8.61
N PHE A 78 11.27 5.93 9.23
CA PHE A 78 12.72 6.01 9.33
C PHE A 78 13.42 5.93 7.96
N ALA A 79 12.91 5.10 7.05
CA ALA A 79 13.42 5.00 5.68
C ALA A 79 13.15 6.27 4.85
N THR A 80 11.99 6.90 5.02
CA THR A 80 11.63 8.15 4.33
C THR A 80 12.45 9.34 4.84
N ILE A 81 12.65 9.44 6.17
CA ILE A 81 13.49 10.50 6.77
C ILE A 81 14.94 10.41 6.25
N ARG A 82 15.50 9.19 6.14
CA ARG A 82 16.87 8.98 5.62
C ARG A 82 17.04 9.36 4.15
N LYS A 83 15.97 9.42 3.35
CA LYS A 83 16.03 9.84 1.94
C LYS A 83 15.97 11.35 1.74
N GLN A 84 15.59 12.14 2.76
CA GLN A 84 15.55 13.61 2.66
C GLN A 84 16.86 14.29 3.09
N GLU A 85 17.85 13.54 3.58
CA GLU A 85 19.15 14.08 4.04
C GLU A 85 20.26 14.04 2.97
N HIS A 86 19.94 13.82 1.67
CA HIS A 86 20.97 13.65 0.63
C HIS A 86 20.76 14.45 -0.65
#